data_AF-A0A9K3PV07-F1
#
_entry.id   AF-A0A9K3PV07-F1
#
_cell.length_a   1.000
_cell.length_b   1.000
_cell.length_c   1.000
_cell.angle_alpha   90.00
_cell.angle_beta   90.00
_cell.angle_gamma   90.00
#
_symmetry.space_group_name_H-M   'P 1'
#
loop_
_entity.id
_entity.type
_entity.pdbx_description
1 polymer ?
#
loop_
_entity_poly.entity_id
_entity_poly.type
_entity_poly.pdbx_seq_one_letter_code
_entity_poly.pdbx_strand_id
1 'polypeptide(L)'
;MSTPVVTSRWAGNFDCSVCRRKRLMADEFSRNMIQKHRTNGVPLKCKQCTSKMEHEEREQAKRNANIRNNHNNNDNKNNGTTTTTTTNNNNDVTTQETRKCAGSCNQVLSQSEYNRNQWAKGEGKSRCRRCVEQSLQEEATQQQESRDAKIETARRKVEALKLNKTGTTKTTSQEIVAAESELAALQAEKVTGLKPIKLSSSGRGGRGRGRTAGRGSLRGGRR
;
A
#
# COMPACT_ATOMS: atom_id res chain seq x y z
N MET A 1 -32.92 6.47 -47.23
CA MET A 1 -31.93 6.16 -46.17
C MET A 1 -32.21 4.75 -45.67
N SER A 2 -31.36 3.79 -46.01
CA SER A 2 -31.58 2.37 -45.71
C SER A 2 -31.42 2.09 -44.22
N THR A 3 -32.47 1.61 -43.58
CA THR A 3 -32.44 1.10 -42.21
C THR A 3 -31.62 -0.20 -42.17
N PRO A 4 -30.70 -0.38 -41.20
CA PRO A 4 -29.91 -1.60 -41.12
C PRO A 4 -30.79 -2.77 -40.69
N VAL A 5 -30.81 -3.82 -41.52
CA VAL A 5 -31.52 -5.07 -41.25
C VAL A 5 -30.93 -5.73 -39.99
N VAL A 6 -31.75 -5.88 -38.95
CA VAL A 6 -31.38 -6.53 -37.68
C VAL A 6 -31.41 -8.05 -37.85
N THR A 7 -30.40 -8.63 -38.50
CA THR A 7 -30.32 -10.08 -38.77
C THR A 7 -29.61 -10.92 -37.69
N SER A 8 -29.09 -10.32 -36.62
CA SER A 8 -28.08 -10.99 -35.77
C SER A 8 -28.46 -11.18 -34.30
N ARG A 9 -29.75 -11.20 -33.95
CA ARG A 9 -30.11 -11.32 -32.53
C ARG A 9 -29.76 -12.69 -31.94
N TRP A 10 -29.64 -13.74 -32.76
CA TRP A 10 -29.42 -15.11 -32.30
C TRP A 10 -28.19 -15.84 -32.89
N ALA A 11 -27.65 -15.46 -34.06
CA ALA A 11 -26.53 -16.18 -34.70
C ALA A 11 -25.29 -15.30 -34.96
N GLY A 12 -24.37 -15.29 -33.99
CA GLY A 12 -22.93 -15.39 -34.23
C GLY A 12 -22.12 -14.16 -34.66
N ASN A 13 -22.71 -13.12 -35.26
CA ASN A 13 -21.93 -12.03 -35.86
C ASN A 13 -22.06 -10.71 -35.10
N PHE A 14 -21.01 -10.35 -34.36
CA PHE A 14 -20.90 -9.10 -33.60
C PHE A 14 -19.88 -8.14 -34.22
N ASP A 15 -20.10 -6.85 -34.02
CA ASP A 15 -19.22 -5.79 -34.51
C ASP A 15 -18.47 -5.13 -33.34
N CYS A 16 -17.16 -4.96 -33.48
CA CYS A 16 -16.35 -4.26 -32.49
C CYS A 16 -16.41 -2.75 -32.70
N SER A 17 -16.84 -2.00 -31.69
CA SER A 17 -16.91 -0.53 -31.71
C SER A 17 -15.56 0.18 -31.82
N VAL A 18 -14.47 -0.44 -31.36
CA VAL A 18 -13.14 0.19 -31.31
C VAL A 18 -12.38 -0.02 -32.62
N CYS A 19 -12.18 -1.27 -33.02
CA CYS A 19 -11.43 -1.59 -34.25
C CYS A 19 -12.30 -1.72 -35.50
N ARG A 20 -13.62 -1.55 -35.39
CA ARG A 20 -14.62 -1.63 -36.48
C ARG A 20 -14.62 -2.95 -37.27
N ARG A 21 -13.96 -4.00 -36.76
CA ARG A 21 -14.05 -5.36 -37.32
C ARG A 21 -15.50 -5.86 -37.18
N LYS A 22 -16.05 -6.36 -38.29
CA LYS A 22 -17.43 -6.85 -38.39
C LYS A 22 -17.49 -8.37 -38.39
N ARG A 23 -18.66 -8.92 -38.07
CA ARG A 23 -18.93 -10.38 -38.13
C ARG A 23 -17.95 -11.23 -37.32
N LEU A 24 -17.55 -10.71 -36.17
CA LEU A 24 -16.70 -11.44 -35.24
C LEU A 24 -17.53 -12.44 -34.44
N MET A 25 -16.96 -13.62 -34.21
CA MET A 25 -17.58 -14.67 -33.41
C MET A 25 -17.68 -14.27 -31.93
N ALA A 26 -18.64 -14.85 -31.23
CA ALA A 26 -18.87 -14.62 -29.80
C ALA A 26 -17.61 -14.82 -28.94
N ASP A 27 -16.73 -15.75 -29.32
CA ASP A 27 -15.51 -16.05 -28.59
C ASP A 27 -14.48 -14.91 -28.61
N GLU A 28 -14.58 -13.98 -29.55
CA GLU A 28 -13.74 -12.78 -29.57
C GLU A 28 -14.19 -11.71 -28.56
N PHE A 29 -15.29 -11.94 -27.83
CA PHE A 29 -15.83 -11.01 -26.84
C PHE A 29 -15.98 -11.66 -25.46
N SER A 30 -16.08 -10.85 -24.42
CA SER A 30 -16.40 -11.34 -23.08
C SER A 30 -17.87 -11.74 -22.99
N ARG A 31 -18.18 -12.91 -22.41
CA ARG A 31 -19.55 -13.40 -22.20
C ARG A 31 -20.44 -12.36 -21.50
N ASN A 32 -19.90 -11.68 -20.50
CA ASN A 32 -20.59 -10.64 -19.75
C ASN A 32 -20.95 -9.43 -20.64
N MET A 33 -20.08 -9.09 -21.59
CA MET A 33 -20.31 -7.95 -22.47
C MET A 33 -21.33 -8.28 -23.57
N ILE A 34 -21.32 -9.52 -24.07
CA ILE A 34 -22.37 -10.02 -24.96
C ILE A 34 -23.73 -9.97 -24.27
N GLN A 35 -23.80 -10.40 -23.01
CA GLN A 35 -25.04 -10.33 -22.23
C GLN A 35 -25.52 -8.88 -22.08
N LYS A 36 -24.64 -7.95 -21.73
CA LYS A 36 -24.96 -6.50 -21.64
C LYS A 36 -25.39 -5.91 -22.98
N HIS A 37 -24.76 -6.30 -24.09
CA HIS A 37 -25.16 -5.86 -25.42
C HIS A 37 -26.57 -6.38 -25.75
N ARG A 38 -26.88 -7.63 -25.39
CA ARG A 38 -28.21 -8.22 -25.61
C ARG A 38 -29.31 -7.57 -24.77
N THR A 39 -29.02 -7.20 -23.52
CA THR A 39 -30.02 -6.59 -22.63
C THR A 39 -30.16 -5.10 -22.83
N ASN A 40 -29.03 -4.39 -22.98
CA ASN A 40 -28.97 -2.92 -22.90
C ASN A 40 -28.53 -2.25 -24.21
N GLY A 41 -28.19 -3.02 -25.25
CA GLY A 41 -27.68 -2.46 -26.52
C GLY A 41 -26.31 -1.79 -26.41
N VAL A 42 -25.55 -2.07 -25.35
CA VAL A 42 -24.22 -1.45 -25.13
C VAL A 42 -23.24 -1.90 -26.21
N PRO A 43 -22.48 -0.99 -26.86
CA PRO A 43 -21.53 -1.35 -27.91
C PRO A 43 -20.44 -2.31 -27.42
N LEU A 44 -20.16 -3.34 -28.23
CA LEU A 44 -19.18 -4.38 -27.92
C LEU A 44 -17.75 -3.95 -28.24
N LYS A 45 -16.78 -4.44 -27.45
CA LYS A 45 -15.34 -4.29 -27.70
C LYS A 45 -14.70 -5.69 -27.79
N CYS A 46 -13.91 -5.99 -28.80
CA CYS A 46 -13.27 -7.31 -28.86
C CYS A 46 -12.19 -7.45 -27.78
N LYS A 47 -11.86 -8.69 -27.41
CA LYS A 47 -10.84 -9.03 -26.40
C LYS A 47 -9.49 -8.37 -26.70
N GLN A 48 -9.09 -8.31 -27.97
CA GLN A 48 -7.86 -7.65 -28.37
C GLN A 48 -7.87 -6.14 -28.05
N CYS A 49 -8.98 -5.45 -28.31
CA CYS A 49 -9.10 -4.04 -27.98
C CYS A 49 -9.13 -3.80 -26.47
N THR A 50 -9.79 -4.67 -25.70
CA THR A 50 -9.78 -4.55 -24.24
C THR A 50 -8.39 -4.78 -23.66
N SER A 51 -7.66 -5.79 -24.15
CA SER A 51 -6.28 -6.05 -23.70
C SER A 51 -5.31 -4.93 -24.08
N LYS A 52 -5.46 -4.33 -25.27
CA LYS A 52 -4.66 -3.16 -25.68
C LYS A 52 -4.89 -1.96 -24.76
N MET A 53 -6.16 -1.62 -24.48
CA MET A 53 -6.48 -0.51 -23.57
C MET A 53 -5.98 -0.77 -22.14
N GLU A 54 -6.13 -2.00 -21.62
CA GLU A 54 -5.62 -2.34 -20.28
C GLU A 54 -4.09 -2.21 -20.21
N HIS A 55 -3.38 -2.64 -21.25
CA HIS A 55 -1.93 -2.49 -21.34
C HIS A 55 -1.52 -1.02 -21.39
N GLU A 56 -2.18 -0.20 -22.21
CA GLU A 56 -1.93 1.23 -22.30
C GLU A 56 -2.18 1.96 -20.97
N GLU A 57 -3.28 1.63 -20.27
CA GLU A 57 -3.59 2.17 -18.96
C GLU A 57 -2.53 1.78 -17.91
N ARG A 58 -2.07 0.52 -17.94
CA ARG A 58 -0.99 0.04 -17.06
C ARG A 58 0.33 0.78 -17.33
N GLU A 59 0.69 0.99 -18.59
CA GLU A 59 1.91 1.73 -18.95
C GLU A 59 1.78 3.24 -18.63
N GLN A 60 0.59 3.81 -18.76
CA GLN A 60 0.34 5.19 -18.35
C GLN A 60 0.40 5.35 -16.82
N ALA A 61 -0.12 4.39 -16.06
CA ALA A 61 -0.01 4.37 -14.60
C ALA A 61 1.45 4.27 -14.15
N LYS A 62 2.26 3.42 -14.80
CA LYS A 62 3.72 3.34 -14.54
C LYS A 62 4.42 4.67 -14.83
N ARG A 63 4.12 5.31 -15.97
CA ARG A 63 4.67 6.63 -16.31
C ARG A 63 4.31 7.68 -15.27
N ASN A 64 3.06 7.73 -14.83
CA ASN A 64 2.60 8.67 -13.80
C ASN A 64 3.25 8.40 -12.43
N ALA A 65 3.49 7.13 -12.07
CA ALA A 65 4.21 6.78 -10.84
C ALA A 65 5.68 7.25 -10.89
N ASN A 66 6.35 7.07 -12.03
CA ASN A 66 7.73 7.54 -12.22
C ASN A 66 7.85 9.06 -12.16
N ILE A 67 6.89 9.80 -12.77
CA ILE A 67 6.86 11.26 -12.69
C ILE A 67 6.73 11.73 -11.23
N ARG A 68 5.86 11.09 -10.43
CA ARG A 68 5.69 11.42 -9.00
C ARG A 68 6.97 11.17 -8.19
N ASN A 69 7.67 10.07 -8.45
CA ASN A 69 8.93 9.77 -7.77
C ASN A 69 10.04 10.77 -8.13
N ASN A 70 10.10 11.21 -9.38
CA ASN A 70 11.09 12.21 -9.81
C ASN A 70 10.81 13.61 -9.24
N HIS A 71 9.54 14.01 -9.13
CA HIS A 71 9.19 15.32 -8.56
C HIS A 71 9.65 15.43 -7.09
N ASN A 72 9.46 14.38 -6.30
CA ASN A 72 9.88 14.33 -4.90
C ASN A 72 11.41 14.39 -4.71
N ASN A 73 12.19 13.99 -5.72
CA ASN A 73 13.65 14.04 -5.66
C ASN A 73 14.21 15.43 -6.07
N ASN A 74 13.52 16.16 -6.94
CA ASN A 74 13.97 17.49 -7.37
C ASN A 74 13.64 18.60 -6.37
N ASP A 75 12.56 18.48 -5.60
CA ASP A 75 12.24 19.46 -4.54
C ASP A 75 13.23 19.41 -3.36
N ASN A 76 14.10 18.38 -3.29
CA ASN A 76 15.16 18.25 -2.29
C ASN A 76 16.54 18.72 -2.79
N LYS A 77 16.66 19.19 -4.04
CA LYS A 77 17.93 19.63 -4.64
C LYS A 77 18.04 21.15 -4.86
N ASN A 78 16.95 21.90 -4.68
CA ASN A 78 16.90 23.37 -4.82
C ASN A 78 16.79 24.08 -3.46
N ASN A 79 17.57 23.66 -2.47
CA ASN A 79 17.75 24.43 -1.22
C ASN A 79 19.24 24.57 -0.86
N GLY A 80 20.05 24.81 -1.90
CA GLY A 80 21.46 25.16 -1.77
C GLY A 80 21.87 25.98 -2.99
N THR A 81 22.41 27.17 -2.72
CA THR A 81 23.13 28.02 -3.68
C THR A 81 22.28 29.05 -4.44
N THR A 82 21.67 29.98 -3.70
CA THR A 82 21.57 31.37 -4.16
C THR A 82 22.72 32.15 -3.54
N THR A 83 23.85 32.14 -4.23
CA THR A 83 25.02 32.95 -3.94
C THR A 83 24.70 34.40 -4.31
N THR A 84 24.14 35.14 -3.37
CA THR A 84 24.11 36.60 -3.46
C THR A 84 25.45 37.10 -2.93
N THR A 85 26.37 37.34 -3.85
CA THR A 85 27.63 38.04 -3.59
C THR A 85 27.31 39.50 -3.25
N THR A 86 26.98 39.76 -1.99
CA THR A 86 27.07 41.09 -1.40
C THR A 86 28.25 41.06 -0.44
N THR A 87 29.39 41.49 -0.96
CA THR A 87 30.58 41.86 -0.20
C THR A 87 30.18 42.92 0.82
N ASN A 88 30.08 42.53 2.09
CA ASN A 88 30.21 43.45 3.22
C ASN A 88 30.97 42.71 4.32
N ASN A 89 32.24 43.09 4.43
CA ASN A 89 33.10 42.80 5.56
C ASN A 89 32.39 43.23 6.84
N ASN A 90 32.13 42.30 7.77
CA ASN A 90 32.03 42.53 9.21
C ASN A 90 31.91 41.18 9.93
N ASN A 91 33.01 40.75 10.56
CA ASN A 91 33.09 39.89 11.75
C ASN A 91 31.81 39.11 12.18
N ASP A 92 31.39 38.12 11.40
CA ASP A 92 30.35 37.18 11.83
C ASP A 92 31.03 35.98 12.49
N VAL A 93 31.17 36.06 13.81
CA VAL A 93 31.41 34.89 14.65
C VAL A 93 30.16 34.02 14.48
N THR A 94 30.15 33.15 13.46
CA THR A 94 29.18 32.08 13.35
C THR A 94 29.41 31.16 14.54
N THR A 95 28.80 31.51 15.67
CA THR A 95 28.63 30.61 16.81
C THR A 95 27.96 29.39 16.24
N GLN A 96 28.75 28.33 15.98
CA GLN A 96 28.23 27.04 15.61
C GLN A 96 27.34 26.61 16.77
N GLU A 97 26.04 26.84 16.60
CA GLU A 97 25.07 26.54 17.64
C GLU A 97 25.21 25.03 17.90
N THR A 98 25.59 24.71 19.13
CA THR A 98 25.73 23.33 19.59
C THR A 98 24.59 23.06 20.56
N ARG A 99 24.07 21.84 20.54
CA ARG A 99 22.97 21.44 21.43
C ARG A 99 23.23 20.06 21.99
N LYS A 100 22.76 19.84 23.21
CA LYS A 100 22.82 18.53 23.88
C LYS A 100 21.77 17.58 23.32
N CYS A 101 22.20 16.37 22.98
CA CYS A 101 21.31 15.32 22.52
C CYS A 101 20.42 14.81 23.66
N ALA A 102 19.11 14.76 23.46
CA ALA A 102 18.13 14.19 24.39
C ALA A 102 18.05 12.64 24.32
N GLY A 103 18.96 12.00 23.58
CA GLY A 103 19.07 10.55 23.47
C GLY A 103 19.95 9.93 24.56
N SER A 104 20.27 8.65 24.41
CA SER A 104 21.14 7.90 25.33
C SER A 104 22.55 8.48 25.44
N CYS A 105 23.05 9.12 24.38
CA CYS A 105 24.43 9.60 24.34
C CYS A 105 24.68 10.90 25.12
N ASN A 106 23.67 11.76 25.33
CA ASN A 106 23.80 13.04 26.04
C ASN A 106 24.95 13.97 25.58
N GLN A 107 25.47 13.77 24.36
CA GLN A 107 26.60 14.53 23.82
C GLN A 107 26.15 15.92 23.31
N VAL A 108 27.02 16.91 23.49
CA VAL A 108 26.88 18.24 22.87
C VAL A 108 27.45 18.16 21.47
N LEU A 109 26.59 18.33 20.47
CA LEU A 109 26.93 18.16 19.06
C LEU A 109 26.50 19.39 18.25
N SER A 110 27.14 19.61 17.11
CA SER A 110 26.80 20.68 16.18
C SER A 110 25.59 20.32 15.32
N GLN A 111 25.00 21.31 14.65
CA GLN A 111 23.82 21.16 13.78
C GLN A 111 23.95 20.05 12.73
N SER A 112 25.16 19.77 12.21
CA SER A 112 25.40 18.74 11.20
C SER A 112 25.12 17.31 11.68
N GLU A 113 25.22 17.07 12.98
CA GLU A 113 24.98 15.76 13.61
C GLU A 113 23.49 15.49 13.88
N TYR A 114 22.63 16.47 13.60
CA TYR A 114 21.19 16.35 13.76
C TYR A 114 20.50 16.32 12.40
N ASN A 115 19.43 15.52 12.29
CA ASN A 115 18.48 15.67 11.20
C ASN A 115 17.78 17.04 11.35
N ARG A 116 17.55 17.75 10.24
CA ARG A 116 16.86 19.06 10.20
C ARG A 116 15.57 19.08 11.04
N ASN A 117 14.78 18.01 10.98
CA ASN A 117 13.52 17.90 11.75
C ASN A 117 13.76 17.73 13.26
N GLN A 118 14.87 17.12 13.66
CA GLN A 118 15.24 17.01 15.08
C GLN A 118 15.84 18.32 15.59
N TRP A 119 16.65 19.00 14.77
CA TRP A 119 17.19 20.33 15.09
C TRP A 119 16.09 21.37 15.29
N ALA A 120 15.04 21.35 14.47
CA ALA A 120 13.92 22.27 14.59
C ALA A 120 13.10 22.12 15.90
N LYS A 121 13.25 21.02 16.65
CA LYS A 121 12.51 20.79 17.91
C LYS A 121 13.01 21.64 19.09
N GLY A 122 14.17 22.26 18.96
CA GLY A 122 14.82 23.03 20.03
C GLY A 122 15.64 22.15 20.98
N GLU A 123 16.38 22.82 21.88
CA GLU A 123 17.23 22.18 22.87
C GLU A 123 16.41 21.35 23.89
N GLY A 124 17.00 20.25 24.37
CA GLY A 124 16.36 19.34 25.35
C GLY A 124 15.37 18.34 24.74
N LYS A 125 14.98 18.48 23.47
CA LYS A 125 14.07 17.55 22.76
C LYS A 125 14.68 16.93 21.50
N SER A 126 15.79 17.48 21.01
CA SER A 126 16.48 17.02 19.81
C SER A 126 17.30 15.75 20.08
N ARG A 127 17.07 14.69 19.30
CA ARG A 127 17.93 13.48 19.29
C ARG A 127 18.90 13.56 18.12
N CYS A 128 20.18 13.26 18.35
CA CYS A 128 21.20 13.20 17.31
C CYS A 128 20.92 12.05 16.34
N ARG A 129 21.53 12.11 15.16
CA ARG A 129 21.31 11.14 14.07
C ARG A 129 21.56 9.70 14.52
N ARG A 130 22.68 9.46 15.22
CA ARG A 130 23.06 8.12 15.72
C ARG A 130 22.02 7.54 16.68
N CYS A 131 21.52 8.34 17.63
CA CYS A 131 20.48 7.88 18.57
C CYS A 131 19.14 7.60 17.87
N VAL A 132 18.80 8.35 16.82
CA VAL A 132 17.58 8.08 16.03
C VAL A 132 17.75 6.78 15.23
N GLU A 133 18.90 6.59 14.58
CA GLU A 133 19.20 5.38 13.81
C GLU A 133 19.21 4.12 14.72
N GLN A 134 19.82 4.20 15.89
CA GLN A 134 19.79 3.14 16.90
C GLN A 134 18.36 2.81 17.34
N SER A 135 17.56 3.83 17.67
CA SER A 135 16.15 3.64 18.06
C SER A 135 15.34 2.95 16.96
N LEU A 136 15.56 3.32 15.70
CA LEU A 136 14.87 2.70 14.56
C LEU A 136 15.34 1.25 14.33
N GLN A 137 16.63 0.99 14.54
CA GLN A 137 17.19 -0.36 14.41
C GLN A 137 16.67 -1.27 15.53
N GLU A 138 16.63 -0.80 16.77
CA GLU A 138 16.06 -1.53 17.92
C GLU A 138 14.56 -1.80 17.73
N GLU A 139 13.78 -0.82 17.26
CA GLU A 139 12.37 -1.04 16.94
C GLU A 139 12.19 -2.07 15.81
N ALA A 140 13.07 -2.06 14.80
CA ALA A 140 13.04 -3.03 13.72
C ALA A 140 13.39 -4.45 14.19
N THR A 141 14.41 -4.61 15.04
CA THR A 141 14.77 -5.92 15.60
C THR A 141 13.69 -6.45 16.53
N GLN A 142 13.13 -5.61 17.42
CA GLN A 142 12.00 -6.00 18.28
C GLN A 142 10.78 -6.44 17.46
N GLN A 143 10.48 -5.73 16.36
CA GLN A 143 9.41 -6.13 15.46
C GLN A 143 9.70 -7.48 14.78
N GLN A 144 10.94 -7.73 14.36
CA GLN A 144 11.34 -9.01 13.77
C GLN A 144 11.25 -10.15 14.79
N GLU A 145 11.80 -9.97 15.99
CA GLU A 145 11.73 -10.94 17.09
C GLU A 145 10.27 -11.27 17.45
N SER A 146 9.40 -10.26 17.52
CA SER A 146 7.97 -10.47 17.80
C SER A 146 7.26 -11.29 16.71
N ARG A 147 7.70 -11.22 15.44
CA ARG A 147 7.17 -12.02 14.33
C ARG A 147 7.73 -13.44 14.39
N ASP A 148 9.01 -13.58 14.68
CA ASP A 148 9.67 -14.89 14.76
C ASP A 148 9.16 -15.70 15.95
N ALA A 149 8.92 -15.07 17.11
CA ALA A 149 8.26 -15.69 18.25
C ALA A 149 6.83 -16.19 17.90
N LYS A 150 6.08 -15.45 17.07
CA LYS A 150 4.76 -15.90 16.58
C LYS A 150 4.87 -17.13 15.68
N ILE A 151 5.87 -17.17 14.80
CA ILE A 151 6.11 -18.33 13.93
C ILE A 151 6.53 -19.53 14.78
N GLU A 152 7.38 -19.35 15.78
CA GLU A 152 7.83 -20.43 16.65
C GLU A 152 6.69 -21.00 17.50
N THR A 153 5.87 -20.14 18.11
CA THR A 153 4.68 -20.59 18.84
C THR A 153 3.69 -21.31 17.94
N ALA A 154 3.50 -20.89 16.68
CA ALA A 154 2.69 -21.61 15.71
C ALA A 154 3.28 -22.99 15.33
N ARG A 155 4.61 -23.09 15.18
CA ARG A 155 5.30 -24.38 14.97
C ARG A 155 5.07 -25.34 16.12
N ARG A 156 5.28 -24.90 17.36
CA ARG A 156 5.03 -25.70 18.58
C ARG A 156 3.59 -26.20 18.66
N LYS A 157 2.61 -25.37 18.26
CA LYS A 157 1.19 -25.79 18.19
C LYS A 157 0.96 -26.91 17.16
N VAL A 158 1.52 -26.79 15.96
CA VAL A 158 1.41 -27.82 14.92
C VAL A 158 2.04 -29.13 15.39
N GLU A 159 3.21 -29.08 16.02
CA GLU A 159 3.89 -30.26 16.57
C GLU A 159 3.08 -30.92 17.70
N ALA A 160 2.55 -30.13 18.64
CA ALA A 160 1.70 -30.65 19.71
C ALA A 160 0.43 -31.34 19.17
N LEU A 161 -0.24 -30.76 18.17
CA LEU A 161 -1.41 -31.36 17.53
C LEU A 161 -1.07 -32.65 16.77
N LYS A 162 0.13 -32.74 16.17
CA LYS A 162 0.62 -33.96 15.50
C LYS A 162 0.89 -35.09 16.48
N LEU A 163 1.48 -34.79 17.65
CA LEU A 163 1.75 -35.77 18.69
C LEU A 163 0.47 -36.31 19.35
N ASN A 164 -0.55 -35.45 19.51
CA ASN A 164 -1.84 -35.87 20.10
C ASN A 164 -2.67 -36.79 19.18
N LYS A 165 -2.31 -36.91 17.90
CA LYS A 165 -2.98 -37.79 16.93
C LYS A 165 -2.93 -39.28 17.35
N THR A 166 -1.96 -39.67 18.16
CA THR A 166 -1.81 -41.05 18.68
C THR A 166 -2.42 -41.24 20.08
N GLY A 167 -2.96 -40.17 20.69
CA GLY A 167 -3.57 -40.20 22.01
C GLY A 167 -5.07 -40.55 22.00
N THR A 168 -5.61 -40.80 23.20
CA THR A 168 -7.02 -41.15 23.47
C THR A 168 -8.03 -40.04 23.10
N THR A 169 -7.59 -38.79 22.98
CA THR A 169 -8.39 -37.67 22.48
C THR A 169 -8.12 -37.47 20.99
N LYS A 170 -9.04 -37.96 20.14
CA LYS A 170 -8.95 -37.80 18.68
C LYS A 170 -8.91 -36.31 18.31
N THR A 171 -7.71 -35.79 18.08
CA THR A 171 -7.52 -34.48 17.44
C THR A 171 -8.10 -34.56 16.04
N THR A 172 -8.94 -33.59 15.66
CA THR A 172 -9.59 -33.68 14.34
C THR A 172 -8.56 -33.33 13.26
N SER A 173 -8.57 -34.06 12.14
CA SER A 173 -7.71 -33.74 10.98
C SER A 173 -7.88 -32.29 10.52
N GLN A 174 -9.07 -31.72 10.71
CA GLN A 174 -9.38 -30.32 10.44
C GLN A 174 -8.56 -29.33 11.29
N GLU A 175 -8.30 -29.64 12.57
CA GLU A 175 -7.54 -28.78 13.48
C GLU A 175 -6.06 -28.73 13.08
N ILE A 176 -5.50 -29.87 12.67
CA ILE A 176 -4.12 -29.96 12.17
C ILE A 176 -3.98 -29.12 10.90
N VAL A 177 -4.89 -29.28 9.94
CA VAL A 177 -4.88 -28.52 8.69
C VAL A 177 -5.04 -27.01 8.94
N ALA A 178 -5.90 -26.62 9.90
CA ALA A 178 -6.07 -25.21 10.26
C ALA A 178 -4.79 -24.62 10.87
N ALA A 179 -4.12 -25.33 11.78
CA ALA A 179 -2.87 -24.89 12.39
C ALA A 179 -1.71 -24.84 11.37
N GLU A 180 -1.62 -25.80 10.46
CA GLU A 180 -0.65 -25.78 9.36
C GLU A 180 -0.91 -24.62 8.39
N SER A 181 -2.18 -24.31 8.11
CA SER A 181 -2.57 -23.16 7.29
C SER A 181 -2.18 -21.83 7.95
N GLU A 182 -2.34 -21.72 9.27
CA GLU A 182 -1.91 -20.54 10.03
C GLU A 182 -0.40 -20.35 10.01
N LEU A 183 0.37 -21.43 10.23
CA LEU A 183 1.83 -21.42 10.12
C LEU A 183 2.27 -20.96 8.72
N ALA A 184 1.68 -21.54 7.67
CA ALA A 184 1.99 -21.19 6.28
C ALA A 184 1.69 -19.71 5.99
N ALA A 185 0.58 -19.18 6.52
CA ALA A 185 0.23 -17.77 6.40
C ALA A 185 1.25 -16.85 7.08
N LEU A 186 1.71 -17.19 8.29
CA LEU A 186 2.74 -16.40 9.00
C LEU A 186 4.09 -16.43 8.29
N GLN A 187 4.47 -17.57 7.71
CA GLN A 187 5.70 -17.68 6.90
C GLN A 187 5.59 -16.86 5.62
N ALA A 188 4.43 -16.90 4.95
CA ALA A 188 4.18 -16.09 3.78
C ALA A 188 4.21 -14.59 4.12
N GLU A 189 3.68 -14.15 5.26
CA GLU A 189 3.79 -12.77 5.73
C GLU A 189 5.25 -12.36 5.94
N LYS A 190 6.08 -13.24 6.54
CA LYS A 190 7.52 -12.97 6.72
C LYS A 190 8.26 -12.78 5.40
N VAL A 191 7.93 -13.57 4.37
CA VAL A 191 8.59 -13.50 3.06
C VAL A 191 8.07 -12.34 2.20
N THR A 192 6.75 -12.11 2.22
CA THR A 192 6.11 -11.16 1.30
C THR A 192 5.90 -9.78 1.90
N GLY A 193 5.92 -9.65 3.23
CA GLY A 193 5.54 -8.43 3.94
C GLY A 193 4.04 -8.12 3.86
N LEU A 194 3.21 -9.00 3.28
CA LEU A 194 1.78 -8.82 3.12
C LEU A 194 1.02 -9.60 4.19
N LYS A 195 0.07 -8.94 4.86
CA LYS A 195 -0.79 -9.59 5.85
C LYS A 195 -1.76 -10.57 5.19
N PRO A 196 -1.97 -11.77 5.76
CA PRO A 196 -2.94 -12.72 5.23
C PRO A 196 -4.36 -12.15 5.30
N ILE A 197 -5.06 -12.18 4.17
CA ILE A 197 -6.47 -11.78 4.09
C ILE A 197 -7.31 -13.04 4.21
N LYS A 198 -8.18 -13.09 5.22
CA LYS A 198 -9.24 -14.11 5.28
C LYS A 198 -10.21 -13.82 4.13
N LEU A 199 -10.17 -14.65 3.10
CA LEU A 199 -11.21 -14.72 2.09
C LEU A 199 -12.46 -15.29 2.77
N SER A 200 -13.20 -14.45 3.49
CA SER A 200 -14.49 -14.87 4.00
C SER A 200 -15.39 -15.21 2.82
N SER A 201 -15.94 -16.42 2.81
CA SER A 201 -17.00 -16.87 1.89
C SER A 201 -18.24 -15.96 1.91
N SER A 202 -18.37 -15.10 2.94
CA SER A 202 -19.37 -14.04 3.01
C SER A 202 -18.95 -12.81 2.20
N GLY A 203 -19.12 -12.89 0.88
CA GLY A 203 -19.35 -11.72 0.07
C GLY A 203 -20.76 -11.17 0.32
N ARG A 204 -21.00 -10.48 1.44
CA ARG A 204 -22.18 -9.60 1.65
C ARG A 204 -22.08 -8.89 3.00
N GLY A 205 -21.57 -7.66 3.00
CA GLY A 205 -21.56 -6.86 4.22
C GLY A 205 -20.65 -5.66 4.18
N GLY A 206 -20.63 -4.92 3.08
CA GLY A 206 -20.16 -3.54 3.09
C GLY A 206 -21.09 -2.71 3.99
N ARG A 207 -20.93 -2.82 5.31
CA ARG A 207 -21.56 -1.91 6.27
C ARG A 207 -20.83 -0.59 6.15
N GLY A 208 -21.60 0.41 5.73
CA GLY A 208 -21.15 1.73 5.38
C GLY A 208 -20.19 2.31 6.42
N ARG A 209 -19.14 2.94 5.89
CA ARG A 209 -18.48 4.03 6.60
C ARG A 209 -19.55 5.11 6.80
N GLY A 210 -20.22 5.05 7.95
CA GLY A 210 -20.99 6.15 8.50
C GLY A 210 -20.07 7.35 8.65
N ARG A 211 -19.96 8.15 7.60
CA ARG A 211 -19.60 9.56 7.69
C ARG A 211 -20.80 10.26 8.31
N THR A 212 -21.01 10.06 9.60
CA THR A 212 -21.78 10.97 10.44
C THR A 212 -20.78 12.04 10.85
N ALA A 213 -20.61 13.04 9.99
CA ALA A 213 -21.27 14.33 10.16
C ALA A 213 -20.75 14.99 11.43
N GLY A 214 -19.87 15.97 11.23
CA GLY A 214 -19.36 16.81 12.28
C GLY A 214 -20.50 17.42 13.10
N ARG A 215 -20.42 17.26 14.41
CA ARG A 215 -21.01 18.20 15.35
C ARG A 215 -19.87 19.07 15.89
N GLY A 216 -19.61 20.14 15.15
CA GLY A 216 -19.33 21.40 15.83
C GLY A 216 -20.56 21.82 16.65
N SER A 217 -20.33 22.73 17.59
CA SER A 217 -21.33 23.38 18.46
C SER A 217 -21.65 22.67 19.78
N LEU A 218 -20.82 22.92 20.78
CA LEU A 218 -21.28 23.28 22.13
C LEU A 218 -20.27 24.24 22.77
N ARG A 219 -20.23 25.47 22.24
CA ARG A 219 -19.94 26.67 23.03
C ARG A 219 -21.28 27.13 23.60
N GLY A 220 -21.45 27.09 24.92
CA GLY A 220 -22.56 27.78 25.60
C GLY A 220 -23.03 27.09 26.88
N GLY A 221 -22.85 27.76 28.02
CA GLY A 221 -23.55 27.48 29.30
C GLY A 221 -22.59 27.28 30.48
N ARG A 222 -22.11 28.36 31.12
CA ARG A 222 -22.62 28.88 32.40
C ARG A 222 -22.71 27.83 33.52
N ARG A 223 -21.77 27.88 34.46
CA ARG A 223 -21.99 28.25 35.87
C ARG A 223 -20.70 28.81 36.42
#